data_AF-A0A7X1P665-F1
#
_entry.id   AF-A0A7X1P665-F1
#
_cell.length_a   1.000
_cell.length_b   1.000
_cell.length_c   1.000
_cell.angle_alpha   90.00
_cell.angle_beta   90.00
_cell.angle_gamma   90.00
#
_symmetry.space_group_name_H-M   'P 1'
#
loop_
_entity.id
_entity.type
_entity.pdbx_description
1 polymer ?
#
loop_
_entity_poly.entity_id
_entity_poly.type
_entity_poly.pdbx_seq_one_letter_code
_entity_poly.pdbx_strand_id
1 'polypeptide(L)'
;MPIQHAWLARMEDTSSPGSPAVALRECAAAAGIRNGLSRHSGGMSRHWRPVSIHGSRVPSPAAAPRLVWVPFEPAGRAAQFLPARANRRGPSKMSDYAKRRKRGMAILKKMGRENLMLEQKALCPELYDISVGHLFGDVWARKGLSLRERQLVTLAANIAMARPTGNYSHYRSAQHIGITQQEICEVIIQVGHYAGWPTISNAVRQYTAVLEEDAAIKQGKKKKPTLV
;
A
#
# COMPACT_ATOMS: atom_id res chain seq x y z
N MET A 1 4.35 -38.38 -0.86
CA MET A 1 3.57 -37.23 -0.34
C MET A 1 2.99 -37.58 1.03
N PRO A 2 3.64 -37.23 2.16
CA PRO A 2 2.98 -37.32 3.47
C PRO A 2 3.18 -36.06 4.36
N ILE A 3 3.26 -34.84 3.78
CA ILE A 3 3.51 -33.61 4.58
C ILE A 3 2.22 -32.81 4.84
N GLN A 4 1.11 -33.11 4.14
CA GLN A 4 -0.13 -32.33 4.28
C GLN A 4 -1.04 -32.79 5.44
N HIS A 5 -0.90 -34.01 5.96
CA HIS A 5 -1.77 -34.52 7.04
C HIS A 5 -1.34 -34.08 8.46
N ALA A 6 -0.10 -33.64 8.67
CA ALA A 6 0.38 -33.21 9.98
C ALA A 6 -0.11 -31.80 10.38
N TRP A 7 -0.55 -30.98 9.41
CA TRP A 7 -0.97 -29.61 9.66
C TRP A 7 -2.42 -29.50 10.16
N LEU A 8 -3.31 -30.36 9.66
CA LEU A 8 -4.72 -30.40 10.07
C LEU A 8 -4.89 -30.95 11.50
N ALA A 9 -4.08 -31.94 11.90
CA ALA A 9 -4.15 -32.51 13.26
C ALA A 9 -3.78 -31.51 14.37
N ARG A 10 -3.04 -30.43 14.05
CA ARG A 10 -2.63 -29.41 15.04
C ARG A 10 -3.65 -28.28 15.23
N MET A 11 -4.69 -28.22 14.40
CA MET A 11 -5.79 -27.25 14.56
C MET A 11 -6.92 -27.76 15.46
N GLU A 12 -7.01 -29.07 15.69
CA GLU A 12 -8.09 -29.69 16.48
C GLU A 12 -7.75 -29.81 17.98
N ASP A 13 -6.47 -29.67 18.36
CA ASP A 13 -6.07 -29.66 19.77
C ASP A 13 -6.33 -28.28 20.41
N THR A 14 -7.54 -28.16 20.97
CA THR A 14 -8.03 -26.97 21.69
C THR A 14 -7.57 -26.93 23.16
N SER A 15 -6.77 -27.90 23.60
CA SER A 15 -6.42 -28.15 25.00
C SER A 15 -4.96 -27.84 25.35
N SER A 16 -4.08 -27.67 24.36
CA SER A 16 -2.66 -27.37 24.61
C SER A 16 -2.40 -25.92 25.04
N PRO A 17 -1.54 -25.68 26.06
CA PRO A 17 -1.08 -24.35 26.42
C PRO A 17 -0.37 -23.68 25.24
N GLY A 18 -0.89 -22.53 24.78
CA GLY A 18 -0.36 -21.79 23.62
C GLY A 18 -1.16 -21.93 22.32
N SER A 19 -2.29 -22.65 22.32
CA SER A 19 -3.22 -22.68 21.19
C SER A 19 -3.88 -21.29 20.97
N PRO A 20 -4.10 -20.86 19.71
CA PRO A 20 -4.79 -19.61 19.39
C PRO A 20 -6.18 -19.49 20.06
N ALA A 21 -6.85 -20.62 20.28
CA ALA A 21 -8.14 -20.68 20.96
C ALA A 21 -8.06 -20.33 22.46
N VAL A 22 -6.92 -20.61 23.11
CA VAL A 22 -6.66 -20.25 24.52
C VAL A 22 -6.36 -18.76 24.63
N ALA A 23 -5.53 -18.22 23.72
CA ALA A 23 -5.21 -16.78 23.67
C ALA A 23 -6.45 -15.90 23.42
N LEU A 24 -7.39 -16.37 22.60
CA LEU A 24 -8.67 -15.68 22.36
C LEU A 24 -9.59 -15.69 23.59
N ARG A 25 -9.56 -16.75 24.41
CA ARG A 25 -10.33 -16.83 25.66
C ARG A 25 -9.76 -15.92 26.75
N GLU A 26 -8.44 -15.81 26.84
CA GLU A 26 -7.77 -14.91 27.79
C GLU A 26 -8.02 -13.42 27.44
N CYS A 27 -8.03 -13.07 26.15
CA CYS A 27 -8.42 -11.74 25.70
C CYS A 27 -9.90 -11.40 26.00
N ALA A 28 -10.82 -12.37 25.88
CA ALA A 28 -12.23 -12.16 26.20
C ALA A 28 -12.48 -11.99 27.72
N ALA A 29 -11.70 -12.67 28.56
CA ALA A 29 -11.77 -12.54 30.02
C ALA A 29 -11.28 -11.17 30.51
N ALA A 30 -10.21 -10.62 29.92
CA ALA A 30 -9.72 -9.29 30.22
C ALA A 30 -10.69 -8.16 29.79
N ALA A 31 -11.57 -8.42 28.83
CA ALA A 31 -12.58 -7.49 28.34
C ALA A 31 -13.94 -7.56 29.08
N GLY A 32 -14.07 -8.39 30.13
CA GLY A 32 -15.31 -8.51 30.89
C GLY A 32 -16.49 -9.17 30.16
N ILE A 33 -16.25 -9.81 29.01
CA ILE A 33 -17.28 -10.50 28.24
C ILE A 33 -17.42 -11.92 28.81
N ARG A 34 -18.43 -12.13 29.67
CA ARG A 34 -18.73 -13.47 30.20
C ARG A 34 -19.37 -14.33 29.09
N ASN A 35 -18.66 -15.36 28.64
CA ASN A 35 -19.26 -16.46 27.90
C ASN A 35 -20.18 -17.26 28.83
N GLY A 36 -21.48 -17.05 28.71
CA GLY A 36 -22.50 -17.88 29.34
C GLY A 36 -22.62 -19.22 28.61
N LEU A 37 -21.87 -20.22 29.05
CA LEU A 37 -22.13 -21.62 28.73
C LEU A 37 -22.38 -22.36 30.04
N SER A 38 -23.65 -22.37 30.48
CA SER A 38 -24.13 -23.38 31.43
C SER A 38 -24.84 -24.48 30.65
N ARG A 39 -24.43 -25.73 30.90
CA ARG A 39 -25.18 -26.92 30.53
C ARG A 39 -26.37 -27.06 31.49
N HIS A 40 -27.59 -27.04 30.97
CA HIS A 40 -28.72 -27.68 31.65
C HIS A 40 -29.49 -28.59 30.69
N SER A 41 -29.45 -29.87 31.03
CA SER A 41 -30.40 -30.91 30.64
C SER A 41 -31.76 -30.63 31.27
N GLY A 42 -32.81 -30.55 30.46
CA GLY A 42 -34.18 -30.45 30.94
C GLY A 42 -35.10 -29.86 29.88
N GLY A 43 -35.93 -30.70 29.28
CA GLY A 43 -36.87 -30.30 28.24
C GLY A 43 -37.89 -29.28 28.75
N MET A 44 -38.07 -28.21 27.98
CA MET A 44 -39.30 -27.42 27.92
C MET A 44 -39.27 -26.66 26.60
N SER A 45 -40.05 -27.15 25.64
CA SER A 45 -40.33 -26.53 24.36
C SER A 45 -40.92 -25.13 24.59
N ARG A 46 -40.14 -24.09 24.33
CA ARG A 46 -40.65 -22.71 24.20
C ARG A 46 -40.77 -22.40 22.71
N HIS A 47 -41.97 -22.68 22.22
CA HIS A 47 -42.54 -22.22 20.97
C HIS A 47 -42.40 -20.70 20.89
N TRP A 48 -41.61 -20.20 19.95
CA TRP A 48 -41.64 -18.80 19.57
C TRP A 48 -42.98 -18.53 18.86
N ARG A 49 -43.90 -17.82 19.53
CA ARG A 49 -45.08 -17.27 18.85
C ARG A 49 -44.66 -15.97 18.14
N PRO A 50 -44.84 -15.85 16.82
CA PRO A 50 -44.64 -14.57 16.16
C PRO A 50 -45.74 -13.61 16.59
N VAL A 51 -45.35 -12.37 16.87
CA VAL A 51 -46.28 -11.25 17.10
C VAL A 51 -46.90 -10.88 15.75
N SER A 52 -48.22 -11.04 15.63
CA SER A 52 -48.99 -10.59 14.47
C SER A 52 -49.16 -9.07 14.51
N ILE A 53 -48.27 -8.34 13.84
CA ILE A 53 -48.49 -6.95 13.45
C ILE A 53 -49.56 -6.93 12.35
N HIS A 54 -50.79 -6.56 12.73
CA HIS A 54 -51.87 -6.30 11.80
C HIS A 54 -51.63 -4.95 11.09
N GLY A 55 -51.77 -4.95 9.77
CA GLY A 55 -52.21 -3.77 9.02
C GLY A 55 -51.13 -2.79 8.58
N SER A 56 -50.34 -3.18 7.57
CA SER A 56 -49.97 -2.24 6.51
C SER A 56 -49.90 -3.00 5.19
N ARG A 57 -50.79 -2.65 4.25
CA ARG A 57 -50.75 -3.16 2.88
C ARG A 57 -49.41 -2.77 2.28
N VAL A 58 -48.57 -3.74 1.97
CA VAL A 58 -47.45 -3.53 1.05
C VAL A 58 -48.07 -3.26 -0.32
N PRO A 59 -47.83 -2.09 -0.95
CA PRO A 59 -48.27 -1.88 -2.32
C PRO A 59 -47.56 -2.88 -3.24
N SER A 60 -48.34 -3.57 -4.08
CA SER A 60 -47.84 -4.45 -5.13
C SER A 60 -46.80 -3.69 -5.97
N PRO A 61 -45.63 -4.28 -6.30
CA PRO A 61 -44.66 -3.60 -7.14
C PRO A 61 -45.29 -3.39 -8.52
N ALA A 62 -45.55 -2.13 -8.86
CA ALA A 62 -45.87 -1.73 -10.22
C ALA A 62 -44.76 -2.24 -11.15
N ALA A 63 -45.15 -2.90 -12.24
CA ALA A 63 -44.26 -3.50 -13.20
C ALA A 63 -43.17 -2.51 -13.64
N ALA A 64 -41.91 -2.82 -13.31
CA ALA A 64 -40.77 -2.12 -13.88
C ALA A 64 -40.79 -2.28 -15.41
N PRO A 65 -40.52 -1.21 -16.19
CA PRO A 65 -40.46 -1.35 -17.64
C PRO A 65 -39.36 -2.34 -18.00
N ARG A 66 -39.72 -3.35 -18.81
CA ARG A 66 -38.75 -4.28 -19.40
C ARG A 66 -37.74 -3.46 -20.19
N LEU A 67 -36.47 -3.46 -19.75
CA LEU A 67 -35.36 -3.03 -20.60
C LEU A 67 -35.37 -3.92 -21.86
N VAL A 68 -35.71 -3.33 -22.99
CA VAL A 68 -35.48 -3.94 -24.29
C VAL A 68 -33.99 -3.84 -24.55
N TRP A 69 -33.31 -4.98 -24.54
CA TRP A 69 -31.93 -5.08 -25.00
C TRP A 69 -31.92 -4.78 -26.50
N VAL A 70 -31.32 -3.66 -26.90
CA VAL A 70 -31.08 -3.33 -28.30
C VAL A 70 -29.71 -3.93 -28.67
N PRO A 71 -29.61 -4.90 -29.59
CA PRO A 71 -28.33 -5.37 -30.08
C PRO A 71 -27.56 -4.21 -30.71
N PHE A 72 -26.30 -4.05 -30.32
CA PHE A 72 -25.36 -3.15 -30.97
C PHE A 72 -25.08 -3.68 -32.39
N GLU A 73 -25.69 -3.07 -33.40
CA GLU A 73 -25.30 -3.25 -34.80
C GLU A 73 -23.90 -2.65 -35.02
N PRO A 74 -22.90 -3.42 -35.48
CA PRO A 74 -21.66 -2.84 -35.92
C PRO A 74 -21.94 -2.16 -37.25
N ALA A 75 -22.14 -0.84 -37.23
CA ALA A 75 -22.18 -0.04 -38.44
C ALA A 75 -20.89 -0.31 -39.24
N GLY A 76 -21.05 -0.99 -40.36
CA GLY A 76 -19.99 -1.29 -41.30
C GLY A 76 -19.30 0.00 -41.73
N ARG A 77 -18.06 0.18 -41.28
CA ARG A 77 -17.07 0.96 -42.00
C ARG A 77 -15.79 0.17 -41.93
N ALA A 78 -15.46 -0.50 -43.03
CA ALA A 78 -14.12 -1.03 -43.26
C ALA A 78 -13.14 0.11 -42.98
N ALA A 79 -12.45 0.03 -41.84
CA ALA A 79 -11.34 0.90 -41.54
C ALA A 79 -10.29 0.56 -42.59
N GLN A 80 -10.25 1.36 -43.67
CA GLN A 80 -9.15 1.36 -44.60
C GLN A 80 -7.90 1.50 -43.75
N PHE A 81 -7.06 0.47 -43.81
CA PHE A 81 -5.81 0.39 -43.09
C PHE A 81 -4.91 1.51 -43.65
N LEU A 82 -5.04 2.72 -43.11
CA LEU A 82 -4.10 3.79 -43.36
C LEU A 82 -2.75 3.25 -42.89
N PRO A 83 -1.72 3.14 -43.75
CA PRO A 83 -0.42 2.71 -43.28
C PRO A 83 -0.02 3.67 -42.18
N ALA A 84 0.31 3.12 -41.00
CA ALA A 84 0.77 3.87 -39.86
C ALA A 84 1.78 4.90 -40.38
N ARG A 85 1.42 6.19 -40.31
CA ARG A 85 2.25 7.29 -40.78
C ARG A 85 3.58 7.09 -40.09
N ALA A 86 4.58 6.62 -40.84
CA ALA A 86 5.89 6.31 -40.33
C ALA A 86 6.31 7.52 -39.50
N ASN A 87 6.42 7.30 -38.19
CA ASN A 87 6.68 8.35 -37.23
C ASN A 87 7.98 9.00 -37.70
N ARG A 88 7.88 10.20 -38.30
CA ARG A 88 9.03 11.02 -38.68
C ARG A 88 9.66 11.47 -37.37
N ARG A 89 10.36 10.54 -36.70
CA ARG A 89 11.21 10.85 -35.57
C ARG A 89 12.38 11.63 -36.16
N GLY A 90 12.23 12.96 -36.13
CA GLY A 90 13.35 13.88 -36.31
C GLY A 90 14.47 13.56 -35.31
N PRO A 91 15.66 14.13 -35.50
CA PRO A 91 16.84 13.69 -34.77
C PRO A 91 16.80 14.16 -33.31
N SER A 92 16.46 13.28 -32.37
CA SER A 92 16.99 13.37 -30.99
C SER A 92 16.82 12.06 -30.23
N LYS A 93 17.94 11.48 -29.78
CA LYS A 93 17.89 10.50 -28.68
C LYS A 93 18.89 10.86 -27.59
N MET A 94 20.15 11.18 -27.91
CA MET A 94 21.16 11.49 -26.88
C MET A 94 20.96 12.83 -26.16
N SER A 95 20.55 13.89 -26.88
CA SER A 95 20.51 15.27 -26.35
C SER A 95 19.37 15.53 -25.37
N ASP A 96 18.26 14.80 -25.50
CA ASP A 96 17.09 14.97 -24.63
C ASP A 96 17.24 14.23 -23.30
N TYR A 97 17.85 13.03 -23.29
CA TYR A 97 18.16 12.33 -22.03
C TYR A 97 19.16 13.10 -21.17
N ALA A 98 20.18 13.72 -21.78
CA ALA A 98 21.13 14.56 -21.05
C ALA A 98 20.45 15.74 -20.34
N LYS A 99 19.50 16.42 -21.01
CA LYS A 99 18.71 17.51 -20.41
C LYS A 99 17.83 17.00 -19.27
N ARG A 100 17.12 15.89 -19.48
CA ARG A 100 16.27 15.25 -18.46
C ARG A 100 17.08 14.85 -17.23
N ARG A 101 18.24 14.22 -17.42
CA ARG A 101 19.17 13.88 -16.35
C ARG A 101 19.63 15.08 -15.55
N LYS A 102 19.97 16.19 -16.23
CA LYS A 102 20.36 17.43 -15.54
C LYS A 102 19.24 17.92 -14.62
N ARG A 103 17.98 17.89 -15.07
CA ARG A 103 16.81 18.22 -14.24
C ARG A 103 16.63 17.24 -13.09
N GLY A 104 16.69 15.94 -13.37
CA GLY A 104 16.49 14.90 -12.35
C GLY A 104 17.56 14.93 -11.27
N MET A 105 18.81 15.16 -11.64
CA MET A 105 19.90 15.36 -10.69
C MET A 105 19.69 16.61 -9.83
N ALA A 106 19.16 17.70 -10.39
CA ALA A 106 18.80 18.87 -9.60
C ALA A 106 17.70 18.57 -8.57
N ILE A 107 16.75 17.68 -8.88
CA ILE A 107 15.74 17.22 -7.91
C ILE A 107 16.38 16.33 -6.84
N LEU A 108 17.19 15.34 -7.23
CA LEU A 108 17.89 14.46 -6.29
C LEU A 108 18.78 15.25 -5.32
N LYS A 109 19.44 16.31 -5.80
CA LYS A 109 20.20 17.24 -4.96
C LYS A 109 19.33 17.95 -3.93
N LYS A 110 18.16 18.45 -4.33
CA LYS A 110 17.19 19.06 -3.40
C LYS A 110 16.68 18.06 -2.36
N MET A 111 16.68 16.77 -2.69
CA MET A 111 16.23 15.68 -1.83
C MET A 111 17.33 15.15 -0.90
N GLY A 112 18.59 15.55 -1.06
CA GLY A 112 19.75 14.98 -0.37
C GLY A 112 20.07 13.54 -0.79
N ARG A 113 19.84 13.20 -2.07
CA ARG A 113 19.89 11.83 -2.61
C ARG A 113 20.73 11.71 -3.88
N GLU A 114 21.79 12.50 -4.02
CA GLU A 114 22.63 12.55 -5.23
C GLU A 114 23.23 11.18 -5.59
N ASN A 115 23.49 10.34 -4.58
CA ASN A 115 24.16 9.05 -4.75
C ASN A 115 23.22 7.85 -4.95
N LEU A 116 21.90 8.05 -4.92
CA LEU A 116 20.90 6.96 -4.87
C LEU A 116 20.98 5.96 -6.03
N MET A 117 21.31 6.42 -7.24
CA MET A 117 21.23 5.60 -8.46
C MET A 117 22.59 5.24 -9.05
N LEU A 118 23.69 5.42 -8.30
CA LEU A 118 25.03 5.14 -8.81
C LEU A 118 25.25 3.65 -9.11
N GLU A 119 24.68 2.75 -8.31
CA GLU A 119 24.74 1.31 -8.56
C GLU A 119 24.01 0.94 -9.86
N GLN A 120 22.84 1.55 -10.11
CA GLN A 120 22.12 1.36 -11.37
C GLN A 120 22.98 1.83 -12.56
N LYS A 121 23.70 2.93 -12.42
CA LYS A 121 24.60 3.44 -13.46
C LYS A 121 25.74 2.46 -13.77
N ALA A 122 26.31 1.84 -12.74
CA ALA A 122 27.39 0.87 -12.89
C ALA A 122 26.90 -0.43 -13.53
N LEU A 123 25.70 -0.89 -13.17
CA LEU A 123 25.12 -2.12 -13.68
C LEU A 123 24.53 -1.97 -15.09
N CYS A 124 23.71 -0.94 -15.30
CA CYS A 124 22.97 -0.69 -16.53
C CYS A 124 22.78 0.82 -16.74
N PRO A 125 23.62 1.48 -17.56
CA PRO A 125 23.52 2.92 -17.82
C PRO A 125 22.15 3.38 -18.32
N GLU A 126 21.44 2.53 -19.07
CA GLU A 126 20.08 2.84 -19.53
C GLU A 126 19.06 2.91 -18.38
N LEU A 127 19.21 2.04 -17.38
CA LEU A 127 18.38 2.10 -16.17
C LEU A 127 18.59 3.41 -15.42
N TYR A 128 19.83 3.90 -15.38
CA TYR A 128 20.13 5.21 -14.81
C TYR A 128 19.45 6.36 -15.57
N ASP A 129 19.37 6.29 -16.90
CA ASP A 129 18.65 7.27 -17.71
C ASP A 129 17.13 7.22 -17.47
N ILE A 130 16.56 6.03 -17.26
CA ILE A 130 15.15 5.87 -16.88
C ILE A 130 14.91 6.44 -15.48
N SER A 131 15.73 6.10 -14.50
CA SER A 131 15.57 6.56 -13.12
C SER A 131 15.84 8.05 -12.95
N VAL A 132 17.02 8.53 -13.36
CA VAL A 132 17.39 9.94 -13.15
C VAL A 132 16.77 10.83 -14.22
N GLY A 133 16.77 10.41 -15.47
CA GLY A 133 16.19 11.19 -16.56
C GLY A 133 14.67 11.22 -16.49
N HIS A 134 14.02 10.06 -16.63
CA HIS A 134 12.56 10.03 -16.72
C HIS A 134 11.87 10.20 -15.37
N LEU A 135 12.16 9.36 -14.38
CA LEU A 135 11.49 9.43 -13.08
C LEU A 135 11.76 10.78 -12.39
N PHE A 136 13.01 11.17 -12.14
CA PHE A 136 13.27 12.44 -11.45
C PHE A 136 13.18 13.67 -12.37
N GLY A 137 13.66 13.57 -13.61
CA GLY A 137 13.76 14.71 -14.53
C GLY A 137 12.47 15.05 -15.27
N ASP A 138 11.54 14.11 -15.41
CA ASP A 138 10.21 14.35 -15.98
C ASP A 138 9.12 14.25 -14.91
N VAL A 139 9.01 13.14 -14.16
CA VAL A 139 7.86 12.92 -13.24
C VAL A 139 7.94 13.81 -12.00
N TRP A 140 9.07 13.81 -11.28
CA TRP A 140 9.23 14.64 -10.07
C TRP A 140 9.37 16.13 -10.36
N ALA A 141 9.85 16.48 -11.56
CA ALA A 141 10.00 17.88 -11.99
C ALA A 141 8.69 18.51 -12.49
N ARG A 142 7.59 17.75 -12.60
CA ARG A 142 6.29 18.29 -13.06
C ARG A 142 5.79 19.41 -12.16
N LYS A 143 5.22 20.44 -12.78
CA LYS A 143 4.46 21.48 -12.10
C LYS A 143 3.09 20.91 -11.68
N GLY A 144 2.62 21.24 -10.49
CA GLY A 144 1.31 20.81 -9.97
C GLY A 144 1.36 20.33 -8.53
N LEU A 145 2.46 19.68 -8.14
CA LEU A 145 2.76 19.37 -6.74
C LEU A 145 4.17 19.83 -6.42
N SER A 146 4.33 20.47 -5.26
CA SER A 146 5.60 20.81 -4.66
C SER A 146 6.41 19.56 -4.32
N LEU A 147 7.72 19.72 -4.11
CA LEU A 147 8.59 18.60 -3.73
C LEU A 147 8.14 17.96 -2.41
N ARG A 148 7.69 18.78 -1.45
CA ARG A 148 7.15 18.33 -0.16
C ARG A 148 5.92 17.45 -0.35
N GLU A 149 4.94 17.90 -1.13
CA GLU A 149 3.72 17.13 -1.40
C GLU A 149 4.02 15.81 -2.12
N ARG A 150 4.91 15.82 -3.11
CA ARG A 150 5.33 14.59 -3.80
C ARG A 150 5.97 13.59 -2.86
N GLN A 151 6.78 14.08 -1.92
CA GLN A 151 7.43 13.22 -0.95
C GLN A 151 6.42 12.57 -0.01
N LEU A 152 5.43 13.32 0.49
CA LEU A 152 4.35 12.80 1.33
C LEU A 152 3.50 11.75 0.60
N VAL A 153 3.11 12.03 -0.65
CA VAL A 153 2.36 11.07 -1.48
C VAL A 153 3.17 9.80 -1.73
N THR A 154 4.47 9.94 -2.00
CA THR A 154 5.35 8.79 -2.23
C THR A 154 5.53 7.95 -0.96
N LEU A 155 5.70 8.59 0.19
CA LEU A 155 5.74 7.90 1.48
C LEU A 155 4.44 7.14 1.73
N ALA A 156 3.29 7.80 1.58
CA ALA A 156 1.99 7.18 1.79
C ALA A 156 1.79 5.95 0.87
N ALA A 157 2.10 6.09 -0.42
CA ALA A 157 1.99 5.00 -1.39
C ALA A 157 2.93 3.83 -1.05
N ASN A 158 4.20 4.10 -0.75
CA ASN A 158 5.16 3.05 -0.45
C ASN A 158 4.86 2.35 0.89
N ILE A 159 4.38 3.09 1.89
CA ILE A 159 3.89 2.52 3.14
C ILE A 159 2.72 1.59 2.84
N ALA A 160 1.69 2.05 2.11
CA ALA A 160 0.52 1.25 1.76
C ALA A 160 0.87 -0.05 1.01
N MET A 161 1.91 -0.04 0.18
CA MET A 161 2.43 -1.21 -0.52
C MET A 161 3.27 -2.16 0.35
N ALA A 162 3.47 -1.84 1.63
CA ALA A 162 4.26 -2.61 2.59
C ALA A 162 5.68 -3.00 2.11
N ARG A 163 6.33 -2.13 1.32
CA ARG A 163 7.66 -2.42 0.77
C ARG A 163 8.72 -2.43 1.87
N PRO A 164 9.39 -3.56 2.17
CA PRO A 164 10.25 -3.71 3.34
C PRO A 164 11.54 -2.87 3.31
N THR A 165 12.04 -2.50 2.14
CA THR A 165 13.29 -1.73 1.97
C THR A 165 13.11 -0.38 1.26
N GLY A 166 11.96 -0.16 0.60
CA GLY A 166 11.79 1.00 -0.28
C GLY A 166 11.71 2.35 0.43
N ASN A 167 11.42 2.38 1.74
CA ASN A 167 11.09 3.62 2.45
C ASN A 167 12.25 4.31 3.15
N TYR A 168 13.32 3.60 3.52
CA TYR A 168 14.43 4.16 4.31
C TYR A 168 15.00 5.43 3.68
N SER A 169 15.25 5.39 2.37
CA SER A 169 15.77 6.53 1.61
C SER A 169 14.75 7.67 1.45
N HIS A 170 13.45 7.38 1.51
CA HIS A 170 12.40 8.40 1.48
C HIS A 170 12.18 9.06 2.85
N TYR A 171 12.34 8.34 3.97
CA TYR A 171 12.29 8.97 5.30
C TYR A 171 13.42 9.98 5.50
N ARG A 172 14.67 9.61 5.18
CA ARG A 172 15.82 10.53 5.27
C ARG A 172 15.65 11.76 4.39
N SER A 173 15.14 11.55 3.18
CA SER A 173 14.86 12.64 2.26
C SER A 173 13.74 13.56 2.74
N ALA A 174 12.70 13.00 3.37
CA ALA A 174 11.62 13.78 3.95
C ALA A 174 12.15 14.71 5.05
N GLN A 175 12.99 14.19 5.95
CA GLN A 175 13.65 15.00 6.98
C GLN A 175 14.57 16.07 6.35
N HIS A 176 15.34 15.73 5.31
CA HIS A 176 16.22 16.67 4.62
C HIS A 176 15.47 17.85 3.99
N ILE A 177 14.29 17.62 3.42
CA ILE A 177 13.46 18.67 2.83
C ILE A 177 12.55 19.39 3.84
N GLY A 178 12.70 19.10 5.14
CA GLY A 178 11.98 19.78 6.22
C GLY A 178 10.62 19.19 6.58
N ILE A 179 10.28 17.98 6.15
CA ILE A 179 9.10 17.26 6.67
C ILE A 179 9.44 16.78 8.09
N THR A 180 8.60 17.16 9.04
CA THR A 180 8.83 16.88 10.46
C THR A 180 8.52 15.42 10.79
N GLN A 181 9.08 14.94 11.90
CA GLN A 181 8.74 13.63 12.45
C GLN A 181 7.24 13.49 12.72
N GLN A 182 6.59 14.54 13.21
CA GLN A 182 5.15 14.55 13.48
C GLN A 182 4.35 14.35 12.19
N GLU A 183 4.70 15.05 11.12
CA GLU A 183 4.03 14.89 9.82
C GLU A 183 4.20 13.48 9.24
N ILE A 184 5.37 12.86 9.42
CA ILE A 184 5.60 11.46 9.01
C ILE A 184 4.72 10.51 9.83
N CYS A 185 4.61 10.73 11.14
CA CYS A 185 3.73 9.96 12.00
C CYS A 185 2.26 10.08 11.56
N GLU A 186 1.79 11.28 11.23
CA GLU A 186 0.43 11.50 10.71
C GLU A 186 0.18 10.74 9.41
N VAL A 187 1.16 10.70 8.49
CA VAL A 187 1.04 9.89 7.26
C VAL A 187 0.89 8.41 7.60
N ILE A 188 1.68 7.88 8.54
CA ILE A 188 1.60 6.47 8.97
C ILE A 188 0.22 6.17 9.57
N ILE A 189 -0.29 7.04 10.44
CA ILE A 189 -1.61 6.92 11.07
C ILE A 189 -2.71 6.91 10.00
N GLN A 190 -2.68 7.88 9.08
CA GLN A 190 -3.66 8.00 8.02
C GLN A 190 -3.66 6.74 7.14
N VAL A 191 -2.49 6.29 6.69
CA VAL A 191 -2.37 5.11 5.84
C VAL A 191 -2.85 3.84 6.56
N GLY A 192 -2.65 3.73 7.87
CA GLY A 192 -3.12 2.58 8.65
C GLY A 192 -4.63 2.33 8.58
N HIS A 193 -5.43 3.41 8.50
CA HIS A 193 -6.88 3.29 8.36
C HIS A 193 -7.29 2.71 7.00
N TYR A 194 -6.49 2.91 5.95
CA TYR A 194 -6.79 2.43 4.60
C TYR A 194 -6.07 1.13 4.22
N ALA A 195 -4.87 0.89 4.76
CA ALA A 195 -3.99 -0.22 4.38
C ALA A 195 -3.75 -1.24 5.51
N GLY A 196 -4.37 -1.05 6.68
CA GLY A 196 -4.37 -1.99 7.79
C GLY A 196 -3.16 -1.90 8.73
N TRP A 197 -3.32 -2.50 9.91
CA TRP A 197 -2.34 -2.44 11.01
C TRP A 197 -0.99 -3.15 10.76
N PRO A 198 -0.92 -4.27 10.00
CA PRO A 198 0.36 -4.88 9.64
C PRO A 198 1.27 -3.92 8.86
N THR A 199 0.67 -3.12 7.99
CA THR A 199 1.35 -2.15 7.14
C THR A 199 1.96 -1.02 7.96
N ILE A 200 1.23 -0.46 8.93
CA ILE A 200 1.80 0.55 9.83
C ILE A 200 2.87 -0.04 10.73
N SER A 201 2.70 -1.28 11.19
CA SER A 201 3.67 -1.95 12.06
C SER A 201 5.02 -2.09 11.35
N ASN A 202 5.01 -2.34 10.04
CA ASN A 202 6.21 -2.33 9.21
C ASN A 202 6.78 -0.91 9.06
N ALA A 203 5.94 0.08 8.74
CA ALA A 203 6.37 1.47 8.57
C ALA A 203 7.02 2.06 9.84
N VAL A 204 6.44 1.79 11.01
CA VAL A 204 6.99 2.19 12.31
C VAL A 204 8.37 1.58 12.52
N ARG A 205 8.54 0.27 12.28
CA ARG A 205 9.86 -0.38 12.41
C ARG A 205 10.91 0.25 11.49
N GLN A 206 10.54 0.50 10.24
CA GLN A 206 11.44 1.14 9.27
C GLN A 206 11.83 2.55 9.71
N TYR A 207 10.85 3.35 10.13
CA TYR A 207 11.10 4.74 10.50
C TYR A 207 11.89 4.84 11.80
N THR A 208 11.60 4.00 12.80
CA THR A 208 12.40 3.89 14.03
C THR A 208 13.86 3.54 13.72
N ALA A 209 14.11 2.58 12.82
CA ALA A 209 15.48 2.23 12.44
C ALA A 209 16.24 3.42 11.80
N VAL A 210 15.57 4.24 10.98
CA VAL A 210 16.17 5.49 10.45
C VAL A 210 16.53 6.45 11.58
N LEU A 211 15.63 6.67 12.54
CA LEU A 211 15.87 7.57 13.68
C LEU A 211 17.04 7.09 14.56
N GLU A 212 17.13 5.78 14.81
CA GLU A 212 18.23 5.18 15.57
C GLU A 212 19.57 5.32 14.87
N GLU A 213 19.62 5.17 13.56
CA GLU A 213 20.83 5.40 12.76
C GLU A 213 21.24 6.87 12.78
N ASP A 214 20.30 7.79 12.58
CA ASP A 214 20.57 9.22 12.62
C ASP A 214 21.10 9.63 14.01
N ALA A 215 20.53 9.08 15.08
CA ALA A 215 21.01 9.29 16.45
C ALA A 215 22.42 8.73 16.66
N ALA A 216 22.73 7.55 16.12
CA ALA A 216 24.06 6.95 16.21
C ALA A 216 25.12 7.76 15.45
N ILE A 217 24.78 8.26 14.25
CA ILE A 217 25.64 9.12 13.44
C ILE A 217 25.95 10.42 14.19
N LYS A 218 24.94 11.05 14.81
CA LYS A 218 25.13 12.25 15.64
C LYS A 218 26.04 12.01 16.85
N GLN A 219 26.06 10.80 17.39
CA GLN A 219 26.93 10.39 18.50
C GLN A 219 28.34 9.96 18.05
N GLY A 220 28.68 10.06 16.76
CA GLY A 220 29.98 9.64 16.22
C GLY A 220 30.18 8.12 16.15
N LYS A 221 29.13 7.32 16.41
CA LYS A 221 29.19 5.86 16.30
C LYS A 221 29.05 5.47 14.83
N LYS A 222 30.10 4.90 14.22
CA LYS A 222 30.04 4.37 12.85
C LYS A 222 29.09 3.16 12.80
N LYS A 223 27.86 3.36 12.30
CA LYS A 223 26.98 2.27 11.86
C LYS A 223 27.04 2.17 10.32
N LYS A 224 26.99 0.95 9.78
CA LYS A 224 26.70 0.75 8.36
C LYS A 224 25.28 1.24 8.10
N PRO A 225 25.03 2.05 7.05
CA PRO A 225 23.68 2.51 6.74
C PRO A 225 22.79 1.30 6.46
N THR A 226 21.60 1.25 7.06
CA THR A 226 20.64 0.19 6.72
C THR A 226 20.09 0.51 5.34
N LEU A 227 20.61 -0.25 4.38
CA LEU A 227 20.15 -0.46 3.00
C LEU A 227 19.81 0.85 2.25
N VAL A 228 20.78 1.30 1.45
CA VAL A 228 20.57 2.19 0.30
C VAL A 228 19.81 1.42 -0.78
#